data_AF-A0A7C7QPN2-F1
#
_entry.id   AF-A0A7C7QPN2-F1
#
_cell.length_a   1.000
_cell.length_b   1.000
_cell.length_c   1.000
_cell.angle_alpha   90.00
_cell.angle_beta   90.00
_cell.angle_gamma   90.00
#
_symmetry.space_group_name_H-M   'P 1'
#
loop_
_entity.id
_entity.type
_entity.pdbx_description
1 polymer ?
#
loop_
_entity_poly.entity_id
_entity_poly.type
_entity_poly.pdbx_seq_one_letter_code
_entity_poly.pdbx_strand_id
1 'polypeptide(L)'
;MGTEILDEVFAVIEDRRDKPKSGSYVSGLLASGKVSEKIEEEAGELIEAGKGEDKQATVHEAADLIFHTMVLLAAKGIKLDEVMEELRRR
;
A
#
# COMPACT_ATOMS: atom_id res chain seq x y z
N MET A 1 14.17 11.56 -8.70
CA MET A 1 12.94 11.38 -7.91
C MET A 1 12.44 10.00 -8.22
N GLY A 2 13.08 9.01 -7.60
CA GLY A 2 12.91 7.60 -7.91
C GLY A 2 11.88 6.95 -7.02
N THR A 3 11.75 5.64 -7.15
CA THR A 3 10.97 4.76 -6.26
C THR A 3 11.44 4.77 -4.81
N GLU A 4 12.44 5.58 -4.43
CA GLU A 4 12.96 5.79 -3.08
C GLU A 4 11.85 6.07 -2.05
N ILE A 5 10.81 6.81 -2.45
CA ILE A 5 9.65 7.06 -1.57
C ILE A 5 8.91 5.77 -1.18
N LEU A 6 8.88 4.77 -2.06
CA LEU A 6 8.26 3.48 -1.75
C LEU A 6 9.08 2.73 -0.70
N ASP A 7 10.41 2.78 -0.79
CA ASP A 7 11.31 2.17 0.19
C ASP A 7 11.16 2.84 1.57
N GLU A 8 11.11 4.17 1.61
CA GLU A 8 10.89 4.94 2.84
C GLU A 8 9.54 4.60 3.49
N VAL A 9 8.46 4.58 2.71
CA VAL A 9 7.13 4.23 3.20
C VAL A 9 7.09 2.77 3.67
N PHE A 10 7.69 1.85 2.91
CA PHE A 10 7.73 0.43 3.26
C PHE A 10 8.50 0.20 4.56
N ALA A 11 9.64 0.87 4.75
CA ALA A 11 10.40 0.80 6.00
C ALA A 11 9.59 1.26 7.22
N VAL A 12 8.76 2.30 7.07
CA VAL A 12 7.84 2.74 8.13
C VAL A 12 6.76 1.69 8.41
N ILE A 13 6.21 1.07 7.36
CA ILE A 13 5.22 0.00 7.51
C ILE A 13 5.82 -1.20 8.25
N GLU A 14 7.03 -1.62 7.89
CA GLU A 14 7.73 -2.72 8.58
C GLU A 14 8.04 -2.38 10.04
N ASP A 15 8.49 -1.15 10.33
CA ASP A 15 8.71 -0.72 11.72
C ASP A 15 7.39 -0.75 12.52
N ARG A 16 6.24 -0.45 11.91
CA ARG A 16 4.92 -0.56 12.57
C ARG A 16 4.41 -1.99 12.72
N ARG A 17 4.85 -2.91 11.87
CA ARG A 17 4.62 -4.36 12.02
C ARG A 17 5.43 -4.90 13.20
N ASP A 18 6.72 -4.57 13.26
CA ASP A 18 7.65 -5.14 14.24
C ASP A 18 7.56 -4.44 15.60
N LYS A 19 7.19 -3.16 15.60
CA LYS A 19 6.96 -2.34 16.81
C LYS A 19 5.58 -1.67 16.74
N PRO A 20 4.50 -2.42 17.03
CA PRO A 20 3.15 -1.88 16.99
C PRO A 20 3.01 -0.63 17.87
N LYS A 21 2.44 0.43 17.31
CA LYS A 21 2.21 1.70 18.02
C LYS A 21 0.71 1.92 18.19
N SER A 22 0.27 2.09 19.44
CA SER A 22 -1.13 2.41 19.73
C SER A 22 -1.55 3.69 18.99
N GLY A 23 -2.74 3.66 18.38
CA GLY A 23 -3.27 4.75 17.56
C GLY A 23 -2.66 4.87 16.15
N SER A 24 -1.70 4.03 15.76
CA SER A 24 -1.19 4.01 14.39
C SER A 24 -2.15 3.28 13.46
N TYR A 25 -2.49 3.91 12.34
CA TYR A 25 -3.35 3.32 11.30
C TYR A 25 -2.83 1.95 10.83
N VAL A 26 -1.55 1.88 10.43
CA VAL A 26 -0.91 0.63 9.97
C VAL A 26 -0.99 -0.47 11.04
N SER A 27 -0.68 -0.15 12.31
CA SER A 27 -0.76 -1.15 13.39
C SER A 27 -2.19 -1.65 13.60
N GLY A 28 -3.19 -0.78 13.43
CA GLY A 28 -4.61 -1.17 13.46
C GLY A 28 -5.01 -2.07 12.29
N LEU A 29 -4.57 -1.76 11.06
CA LEU A 29 -4.81 -2.59 9.89
C LEU A 29 -4.18 -3.98 10.03
N LEU A 30 -2.92 -4.03 10.45
CA LEU A 30 -2.21 -5.30 10.66
C LEU A 30 -2.86 -6.14 11.75
N ALA A 31 -3.27 -5.52 12.87
CA ALA A 31 -3.93 -6.22 13.97
C ALA A 31 -5.34 -6.70 13.61
N SER A 32 -6.08 -5.95 12.79
CA SER A 32 -7.45 -6.31 12.39
C SER A 32 -7.50 -7.35 11.27
N GLY A 33 -6.41 -7.52 10.50
CA GLY A 33 -6.38 -8.41 9.35
C GLY A 33 -7.19 -7.91 8.14
N LYS A 34 -7.69 -6.67 8.18
CA LYS A 34 -8.61 -6.09 7.18
C LYS A 34 -7.92 -5.45 5.98
N VAL A 35 -6.61 -5.64 5.82
CA VAL A 35 -5.87 -5.04 4.71
C VAL A 35 -6.41 -5.47 3.34
N SER A 36 -6.90 -6.70 3.20
CA SER A 36 -7.50 -7.17 1.94
C SER A 36 -8.82 -6.46 1.62
N GLU A 37 -9.64 -6.14 2.63
CA GLU A 37 -10.88 -5.37 2.45
C GLU A 37 -10.56 -3.97 1.94
N LYS A 38 -9.52 -3.33 2.49
CA LYS A 38 -9.03 -2.03 1.99
C LYS A 38 -8.55 -2.11 0.55
N ILE A 39 -7.78 -3.15 0.18
CA ILE A 39 -7.35 -3.32 -1.22
C ILE A 39 -8.53 -3.45 -2.17
N GLU A 40 -9.59 -4.17 -1.78
CA GLU A 40 -10.81 -4.30 -2.59
C GLU A 40 -11.52 -2.95 -2.75
N GLU A 41 -11.63 -2.18 -1.68
CA GLU A 41 -12.20 -0.82 -1.67
C GLU A 41 -11.40 0.11 -2.59
N GLU A 42 -10.09 0.25 -2.38
CA GLU A 42 -9.24 1.17 -3.16
C GLU A 42 -9.16 0.78 -4.63
N ALA A 43 -9.21 -0.51 -4.95
CA ALA A 43 -9.27 -0.97 -6.33
C ALA A 43 -10.58 -0.53 -7.01
N GLY A 44 -11.71 -0.60 -6.30
CA GLY A 44 -12.99 -0.09 -6.79
C GLY A 44 -12.97 1.42 -7.00
N GLU A 45 -12.44 2.17 -6.03
CA GLU A 45 -12.34 3.63 -6.10
C GLU A 45 -11.43 4.08 -7.24
N LEU A 46 -10.28 3.43 -7.43
CA LEU A 46 -9.40 3.71 -8.57
C LEU A 46 -10.07 3.43 -9.93
N ILE A 47 -10.86 2.36 -10.03
CA ILE A 47 -11.62 2.05 -11.25
C ILE A 47 -12.64 3.15 -11.54
N GLU A 48 -13.38 3.61 -10.53
CA GLU A 48 -14.37 4.69 -10.70
C GLU A 48 -13.68 6.02 -11.02
N ALA A 49 -12.61 6.37 -10.31
CA ALA A 49 -11.83 7.58 -10.58
C ALA A 49 -11.24 7.58 -12.00
N GLY A 50 -10.82 6.41 -12.51
CA GLY A 50 -10.29 6.25 -13.86
C GLY A 50 -11.34 6.42 -14.99
N LYS A 51 -12.64 6.38 -14.68
CA LYS A 51 -13.72 6.69 -15.64
C LYS A 51 -13.98 8.19 -15.76
N GLY A 52 -13.61 8.96 -14.74
CA GLY A 52 -13.79 10.41 -14.70
C GLY A 52 -12.65 11.19 -15.36
N GLU A 53 -12.77 12.51 -15.38
CA GLU A 53 -11.71 13.43 -15.85
C GLU A 53 -10.86 14.01 -14.71
N ASP A 54 -11.21 13.70 -13.44
CA ASP A 54 -10.48 14.18 -12.27
C ASP A 54 -9.19 13.40 -12.06
N LYS A 55 -8.11 13.93 -12.63
CA LYS A 55 -6.76 13.39 -12.47
C LYS A 55 -6.31 13.29 -11.00
N GLN A 56 -6.74 14.21 -10.13
CA GLN A 56 -6.31 14.18 -8.73
C GLN A 56 -6.95 13.02 -7.99
N ALA A 57 -8.22 12.73 -8.25
CA ALA A 57 -8.88 11.54 -7.74
C ALA A 57 -8.13 10.26 -8.17
N THR A 58 -7.79 10.12 -9.46
CA THR A 58 -7.03 8.94 -9.93
C THR A 58 -5.68 8.79 -9.24
N VAL A 59 -4.94 9.90 -9.03
CA VAL A 59 -3.64 9.86 -8.33
C VAL A 59 -3.82 9.48 -6.86
N HIS A 60 -4.88 9.96 -6.21
CA HIS A 60 -5.20 9.65 -4.83
C HIS A 60 -5.43 8.14 -4.63
N GLU A 61 -6.38 7.57 -5.38
CA GLU A 61 -6.74 6.15 -5.20
C GLU A 61 -5.63 5.21 -5.67
N ALA A 62 -4.84 5.62 -6.67
CA ALA A 62 -3.66 4.85 -7.07
C ALA A 62 -2.62 4.81 -5.95
N ALA A 63 -2.38 5.93 -5.27
CA ALA A 63 -1.47 5.99 -4.14
C ALA A 63 -1.98 5.14 -2.97
N ASP A 64 -3.29 5.18 -2.68
CA ASP A 64 -3.86 4.43 -1.56
C ASP A 64 -3.88 2.92 -1.82
N LEU A 65 -4.18 2.50 -3.05
CA LEU A 65 -4.07 1.10 -3.47
C LEU A 65 -2.62 0.58 -3.33
N ILE A 66 -1.63 1.38 -3.76
CA ILE A 66 -0.20 1.03 -3.62
C ILE A 66 0.17 0.93 -2.14
N PHE A 67 -0.27 1.88 -1.31
CA PHE A 67 -0.02 1.88 0.13
C PHE A 67 -0.59 0.62 0.81
N HIS A 68 -1.87 0.30 0.56
CA HIS A 68 -2.49 -0.89 1.14
C HIS A 68 -1.88 -2.20 0.63
N THR A 69 -1.44 -2.23 -0.63
CA THR A 69 -0.65 -3.34 -1.17
C THR A 69 0.65 -3.52 -0.38
N MET A 70 1.40 -2.44 -0.11
CA MET A 70 2.61 -2.49 0.71
C MET A 70 2.34 -2.97 2.15
N VAL A 71 1.23 -2.56 2.77
CA VAL A 71 0.83 -3.07 4.09
C VAL A 71 0.57 -4.58 4.04
N LEU A 72 -0.07 -5.08 2.99
CA LEU A 72 -0.29 -6.52 2.81
C LEU A 72 1.03 -7.28 2.63
N LEU A 73 1.95 -6.77 1.82
CA LEU A 73 3.28 -7.38 1.63
C LEU A 73 4.03 -7.50 2.96
N ALA A 74 4.08 -6.41 3.73
CA ALA A 74 4.70 -6.42 5.06
C ALA A 74 4.03 -7.42 6.01
N ALA A 75 2.69 -7.52 6.00
CA ALA A 75 1.93 -8.51 6.79
C ALA A 75 2.26 -9.96 6.41
N LYS A 76 2.63 -10.21 5.16
CA LYS A 76 3.03 -11.52 4.64
C LYS A 76 4.54 -11.78 4.72
N GLY A 77 5.32 -10.80 5.18
CA GLY A 77 6.78 -10.90 5.21
C GLY A 77 7.44 -10.90 3.83
N ILE A 78 6.76 -10.36 2.83
CA ILE A 78 7.28 -10.22 1.46
C ILE A 78 7.97 -8.86 1.36
N LYS A 79 9.20 -8.83 0.86
CA LYS A 79 9.96 -7.57 0.68
C LYS A 79 9.49 -6.84 -0.56
N LEU A 80 9.52 -5.51 -0.50
CA LEU A 80 9.23 -4.67 -1.67
C LEU A 80 10.16 -5.00 -2.85
N ASP A 81 11.44 -5.27 -2.59
CA ASP A 81 12.42 -5.69 -3.60
C ASP A 81 11.95 -6.90 -4.42
N GLU A 82 11.26 -7.88 -3.80
CA GLU A 82 10.78 -9.06 -4.52
C GLU A 82 9.74 -8.68 -5.58
N VAL A 83 8.88 -7.71 -5.28
CA VAL A 83 7.90 -7.16 -6.22
C VAL A 83 8.59 -6.31 -7.29
N MET A 84 9.61 -5.54 -6.93
CA MET A 84 10.38 -4.73 -7.89
C MET A 84 11.14 -5.60 -8.88
N GLU A 85 11.73 -6.72 -8.44
CA GLU A 85 12.34 -7.71 -9.33
C GLU A 85 11.32 -8.36 -10.26
N GLU A 86 10.11 -8.62 -9.77
CA GLU A 86 9.02 -9.11 -10.62
C GLU A 86 8.57 -8.07 -11.65
N LEU A 87 8.43 -6.81 -11.25
CA LEU A 87 8.13 -5.72 -12.19
C LEU A 87 9.20 -5.54 -13.25
N ARG A 88 10.49 -5.69 -12.92
CA ARG A 88 11.58 -5.63 -13.92
C ARG A 88 11.52 -6.73 -14.96
N ARG A 89 10.89 -7.88 -14.66
CA ARG A 89 10.74 -9.00 -15.59
C ARG A 89 9.59 -8.82 -16.60
N ARG A 90 8.69 -7.87 -16.36
CA ARG A 90 7.52 -7.59 -17.21
C ARG A 90 7.87 -6.65 -18.35
#